data_AF-A0A965BVW0-F1
#
_entry.id   AF-A0A965BVW0-F1
#
_cell.length_a   1.000
_cell.length_b   1.000
_cell.length_c   1.000
_cell.angle_alpha   90.00
_cell.angle_beta   90.00
_cell.angle_gamma   90.00
#
_symmetry.space_group_name_H-M   'P 1'
#
loop_
_entity.id
_entity.type
_entity.pdbx_description
1 polymer ?
#
loop_
_entity_poly.entity_id
_entity_poly.type
_entity_poly.pdbx_seq_one_letter_code
_entity_poly.pdbx_strand_id
1 'polypeptide(L)'
;MPAIKRTKTSFTAGELAPELLGRADLRAYENGARRLRNVVIQPTGGVSRRAGLRHVAMLPGMARLLPFEFNTEQTYLMVLTAGKLAIYAADLKIAELIAPWTETMLPQIGFTQNADTLLLTHPDMRPQKVQRSNTGWSITPWVFTQDAYFRFAASDITLTPSALNGTVTISASAPVFAVEHIGVRLRIGGKRVLVSAVN
;
A
#
# COMPACT_ATOMS: atom_id res chain seq x y z
N MET A 1 -3.97 30.74 56.13
CA MET A 1 -3.66 29.42 55.54
C MET A 1 -2.32 29.51 54.83
N PRO A 2 -1.34 28.64 55.10
CA PRO A 2 -0.07 28.66 54.38
C PRO A 2 -0.29 28.22 52.91
N ALA A 3 0.31 28.95 51.97
CA ALA A 3 0.24 28.61 50.55
C ALA A 3 1.24 27.47 50.25
N ILE A 4 0.74 26.34 49.75
CA ILE A 4 1.58 25.19 49.35
C ILE A 4 1.93 25.34 47.86
N LYS A 5 3.24 25.38 47.55
CA LYS A 5 3.75 25.32 46.18
C LYS A 5 4.17 23.87 45.86
N ARG A 6 3.56 23.27 44.84
CA ARG A 6 3.93 21.94 44.34
C ARG A 6 4.63 22.08 42.99
N THR A 7 5.91 21.72 42.94
CA THR A 7 6.71 21.75 41.70
C THR A 7 6.61 20.40 41.01
N LYS A 8 6.28 20.40 39.71
CA LYS A 8 6.42 19.22 38.85
C LYS A 8 7.76 19.28 38.13
N THR A 9 8.56 18.23 38.27
CA THR A 9 9.93 18.17 37.74
C THR A 9 10.05 17.31 36.49
N SER A 10 9.03 16.51 36.16
CA SER A 10 9.06 15.57 35.04
C SER A 10 7.69 15.42 34.38
N PHE A 11 7.71 15.15 33.07
CA PHE A 11 6.56 14.81 32.24
C PHE A 11 6.68 13.44 31.56
N THR A 12 7.57 12.57 32.04
CA THR A 12 7.85 11.25 31.42
C THR A 12 6.63 10.33 31.30
N ALA A 13 5.59 10.53 32.10
CA ALA A 13 4.37 9.70 32.07
C ALA A 13 3.38 10.10 30.96
N GLY A 14 3.67 11.13 30.16
CA GLY A 14 2.82 11.46 29.01
C GLY A 14 1.58 12.28 29.33
N GLU A 15 0.66 12.30 28.37
CA GLU A 15 -0.69 12.84 28.54
C GLU A 15 -1.52 11.84 29.36
N LEU A 16 -2.07 12.31 30.47
CA LEU A 16 -2.85 11.49 31.38
C LEU A 16 -4.26 11.27 30.86
N ALA A 17 -4.70 10.01 30.94
CA ALA A 17 -6.08 9.65 30.71
C ALA A 17 -7.01 10.33 31.75
N PRO A 18 -8.25 10.71 31.39
CA PRO A 18 -9.19 11.37 32.30
C PRO A 18 -9.43 10.64 33.63
N GLU A 19 -9.34 9.32 33.64
CA GLU A 19 -9.56 8.44 34.79
C GLU A 19 -8.43 8.55 35.83
N LEU A 20 -7.24 9.01 35.40
CA LEU A 20 -6.09 9.22 36.28
C LEU A 20 -6.13 10.58 36.96
N LEU A 21 -7.09 11.46 36.62
CA LEU A 21 -7.24 12.76 37.26
C LEU A 21 -7.63 12.59 38.73
N GLY A 22 -6.87 13.21 39.63
CA GLY A 22 -7.13 13.16 41.07
C GLY A 22 -6.51 11.95 41.78
N ARG A 23 -5.91 11.00 41.04
CA ARG A 23 -5.14 9.88 41.60
C ARG A 23 -3.73 10.29 42.02
N ALA A 24 -3.67 11.16 43.03
CA ALA A 24 -2.41 11.69 43.56
C ALA A 24 -1.47 10.63 44.14
N ASP A 25 -2.00 9.43 44.43
CA ASP A 25 -1.27 8.24 44.85
C ASP A 25 -0.43 7.60 43.72
N LEU A 26 -0.81 7.82 42.45
CA LEU A 26 -0.13 7.21 41.32
C LEU A 26 1.07 8.05 40.86
N ARG A 27 2.22 7.39 40.68
CA ARG A 27 3.42 8.04 40.09
C ARG A 27 3.17 8.65 38.72
N ALA A 28 2.27 8.05 37.94
CA ALA A 28 1.84 8.60 36.65
C ALA A 28 1.20 9.99 36.82
N TYR A 29 0.37 10.20 37.84
CA TYR A 29 -0.25 11.50 38.10
C TYR A 29 0.77 12.58 38.45
N GLU A 30 1.83 12.22 39.18
CA GLU A 30 2.91 13.15 39.50
C GLU A 30 3.70 13.55 38.25
N ASN A 31 4.12 12.56 37.45
CA ASN A 31 5.02 12.73 36.31
C ASN A 31 4.31 12.92 34.97
N GLY A 32 2.99 13.07 34.96
CA GLY A 32 2.19 13.25 33.75
C GLY A 32 1.60 14.65 33.63
N ALA A 33 1.17 15.00 32.43
CA ALA A 33 0.45 16.25 32.16
C ALA A 33 -0.98 15.96 31.75
N ARG A 34 -1.90 16.88 32.07
CA ARG A 34 -3.31 16.75 31.66
C ARG A 34 -3.48 16.78 30.14
N ARG A 35 -2.66 17.56 29.43
CA ARG A 35 -2.66 17.70 27.97
C ARG A 35 -1.26 17.99 27.46
N LEU A 36 -0.84 17.32 26.40
CA LEU A 36 0.42 17.51 25.68
C LEU A 36 0.13 17.52 24.18
N ARG A 37 0.27 18.67 23.53
CA ARG A 37 0.02 18.83 22.09
C ARG A 37 1.25 19.35 21.39
N ASN A 38 1.61 18.73 20.26
CA ASN A 38 2.75 19.14 19.42
C ASN A 38 4.07 19.25 20.20
N VAL A 39 4.32 18.31 21.11
CA VAL A 39 5.54 18.23 21.92
C VAL A 39 6.12 16.82 21.90
N VAL A 40 7.43 16.74 22.15
CA VAL A 40 8.17 15.51 22.38
C VAL A 40 8.64 15.50 23.82
N ILE A 41 8.36 14.40 24.51
CA ILE A 41 8.79 14.19 25.89
C ILE A 41 10.16 13.55 25.85
N GLN A 42 11.10 14.16 26.56
CA GLN A 42 12.44 13.63 26.69
C GLN A 42 12.43 12.55 27.80
N PRO A 43 13.20 11.46 27.66
CA PRO A 43 13.35 10.45 28.71
C PRO A 43 13.83 11.04 30.04
N THR A 44 14.53 12.18 30.01
CA THR A 44 15.01 12.94 31.18
C THR A 44 13.91 13.74 31.89
N GLY A 45 12.67 13.73 31.38
CA GLY A 45 11.51 14.40 31.99
C GLY A 45 11.19 15.79 31.45
N GLY A 46 12.08 16.36 30.63
CA GLY A 46 11.83 17.60 29.90
C GLY A 46 10.81 17.44 28.77
N VAL A 47 10.29 18.57 28.28
CA VAL A 47 9.38 18.62 27.14
C VAL A 47 9.91 19.66 26.16
N SER A 48 10.02 19.30 24.89
CA SER A 48 10.35 20.22 23.80
C SER A 48 9.22 20.26 22.78
N ARG A 49 9.11 21.35 22.02
CA ARG A 49 8.17 21.41 20.89
C ARG A 49 8.60 20.40 19.82
N ARG A 50 7.63 19.75 19.17
CA ARG A 50 7.89 18.89 18.02
C ARG A 50 8.56 19.72 16.93
N ALA A 51 9.56 19.14 16.26
CA ALA A 51 10.18 19.78 15.11
C ALA A 51 9.12 20.17 14.07
N GLY A 52 9.31 21.34 13.46
CA GLY A 52 8.43 21.81 12.40
C GLY A 52 8.45 20.89 11.19
N LEU A 53 7.44 21.03 10.33
CA LEU A 53 7.42 20.37 9.03
C LEU A 53 8.07 21.30 8.00
N ARG A 54 8.88 20.72 7.11
CA ARG A 54 9.37 21.41 5.91
C ARG A 54 8.50 21.03 4.73
N HIS A 55 8.09 22.02 3.94
CA HIS A 55 7.42 21.77 2.67
C HIS A 55 8.41 21.20 1.65
N VAL A 56 8.10 20.04 1.08
CA VAL A 56 8.93 19.37 0.08
C VAL A 56 8.37 19.57 -1.33
N ALA A 57 7.10 19.21 -1.55
CA ALA A 57 6.46 19.33 -2.85
C ALA A 57 4.93 19.41 -2.71
N MET A 58 4.31 20.06 -3.69
CA MET A 58 2.86 20.03 -3.91
C MET A 58 2.51 18.84 -4.79
N LEU A 59 1.50 18.05 -4.40
CA LEU A 59 1.02 16.90 -5.17
C LEU A 59 -0.22 17.29 -5.99
N PRO A 60 -0.43 16.69 -7.18
CA PRO A 60 -1.47 17.11 -8.11
C PRO A 60 -2.91 16.74 -7.69
N GLY A 61 -3.07 15.94 -6.63
CA GLY A 61 -4.37 15.44 -6.18
C GLY A 61 -4.23 14.44 -5.05
N MET A 62 -5.21 13.54 -4.92
CA MET A 62 -5.12 12.45 -3.95
C MET A 62 -3.87 11.62 -4.19
N ALA A 63 -3.15 11.38 -3.11
CA ALA A 63 -1.90 10.65 -3.16
C ALA A 63 -1.81 9.69 -1.98
N ARG A 64 -1.18 8.54 -2.22
CA ARG A 64 -0.79 7.62 -1.17
C ARG A 64 0.72 7.58 -1.06
N LEU A 65 1.19 7.79 0.16
CA LEU A 65 2.60 7.79 0.51
C LEU A 65 2.98 6.42 1.07
N LEU A 66 3.99 5.78 0.48
CA LEU A 66 4.53 4.51 0.96
C LEU A 66 6.03 4.67 1.25
N PRO A 67 6.52 4.21 2.41
CA PRO A 67 7.95 4.13 2.65
C PRO A 67 8.56 3.00 1.82
N PHE A 68 9.76 3.23 1.29
CA PHE A 68 10.58 2.20 0.68
C PHE A 68 12.00 2.29 1.25
N GLU A 69 12.43 1.24 1.92
CA GLU A 69 13.74 1.18 2.55
C GLU A 69 14.52 0.00 1.98
N PHE A 70 15.60 0.31 1.25
CA PHE A 70 16.52 -0.74 0.78
C PHE A 70 17.51 -1.11 1.89
N ASN A 71 18.04 -0.10 2.59
CA ASN A 71 18.88 -0.22 3.76
C ASN A 71 18.82 1.10 4.57
N THR A 72 19.59 1.19 5.66
CA THR A 72 19.65 2.36 6.55
C THR A 72 20.11 3.66 5.88
N GLU A 73 20.79 3.57 4.74
CA GLU A 73 21.31 4.73 3.99
C GLU A 73 20.42 5.11 2.80
N GLN A 74 19.71 4.14 2.23
CA GLN A 74 18.95 4.25 0.99
C GLN A 74 17.47 4.11 1.30
N THR A 75 16.91 5.22 1.77
CA THR A 75 15.48 5.40 2.05
C THR A 75 14.84 6.26 0.97
N TYR A 76 13.63 5.86 0.56
CA TYR A 76 12.87 6.52 -0.48
C TYR A 76 11.42 6.67 -0.05
N LEU A 77 10.79 7.76 -0.51
CA LEU A 77 9.36 7.97 -0.37
C LEU A 77 8.69 7.74 -1.72
N MET A 78 7.80 6.76 -1.76
CA MET A 78 6.98 6.43 -2.91
C MET A 78 5.67 7.21 -2.82
N VAL A 79 5.35 7.95 -3.88
CA VAL A 79 4.14 8.78 -3.95
C VAL A 79 3.29 8.28 -5.10
N LEU A 80 2.22 7.56 -4.76
CA LEU A 80 1.26 7.03 -5.72
C LEU A 80 0.20 8.10 -5.97
N THR A 81 0.06 8.52 -7.22
CA THR A 81 -1.04 9.36 -7.70
C THR A 81 -1.75 8.66 -8.86
N ALA A 82 -2.88 9.19 -9.30
CA ALA A 82 -3.62 8.61 -10.43
C ALA A 82 -2.72 8.45 -11.66
N GLY A 83 -2.55 7.20 -12.12
CA GLY A 83 -1.75 6.86 -13.30
C GLY A 83 -0.23 6.99 -13.13
N LYS A 84 0.28 7.31 -11.93
CA LYS A 84 1.71 7.62 -11.74
C LYS A 84 2.28 7.15 -10.39
N LEU A 85 3.58 6.89 -10.40
CA LEU A 85 4.42 6.70 -9.22
C LEU A 85 5.57 7.71 -9.26
N ALA A 86 5.63 8.63 -8.30
CA ALA A 86 6.78 9.49 -8.09
C ALA A 86 7.65 8.96 -6.94
N ILE A 87 8.97 9.11 -7.08
CA ILE A 87 9.94 8.58 -6.12
C ILE A 87 10.79 9.75 -5.61
N TYR A 88 10.85 9.89 -4.31
CA TYR A 88 11.60 10.95 -3.64
C TYR A 88 12.75 10.35 -2.82
N ALA A 89 13.91 10.99 -2.91
CA ALA A 89 15.08 10.71 -2.08
C ALA A 89 15.65 12.04 -1.59
N ALA A 90 15.99 12.15 -0.30
CA ALA A 90 16.52 13.38 0.30
C ALA A 90 15.73 14.64 -0.13
N ASP A 91 14.39 14.56 -0.05
CA ASP A 91 13.44 15.63 -0.41
C ASP A 91 13.39 16.04 -1.89
N LEU A 92 14.08 15.33 -2.78
CA LEU A 92 14.05 15.59 -4.22
C LEU A 92 13.31 14.48 -4.96
N LYS A 93 12.48 14.86 -5.94
CA LYS A 93 11.85 13.90 -6.87
C LYS A 93 12.92 13.40 -7.84
N ILE A 94 13.29 12.12 -7.71
CA ILE A 94 14.35 11.48 -8.52
C ILE A 94 13.82 10.69 -9.71
N ALA A 95 12.56 10.23 -9.65
CA ALA A 95 11.94 9.48 -10.73
C ALA A 95 10.42 9.67 -10.74
N GLU A 96 9.83 9.49 -11.93
CA GLU A 96 8.39 9.42 -12.15
C GLU A 96 8.11 8.32 -13.17
N LEU A 97 7.21 7.40 -12.83
CA LEU A 97 6.87 6.23 -13.64
C LEU A 97 5.37 6.23 -13.92
N ILE A 98 4.99 5.76 -15.10
CA ILE A 98 3.59 5.52 -15.45
C ILE A 98 3.11 4.27 -14.71
N ALA A 99 1.91 4.34 -14.15
CA ALA A 99 1.32 3.27 -13.36
C ALA A 99 -0.13 2.99 -13.76
N PRO A 100 -0.61 1.74 -13.58
CA PRO A 100 -1.94 1.34 -14.04
C PRO A 100 -3.07 1.55 -13.02
N TRP A 101 -2.82 2.19 -11.87
CA TRP A 101 -3.84 2.45 -10.85
C TRP A 101 -4.54 3.79 -11.04
N THR A 102 -5.83 3.83 -10.71
CA THR A 102 -6.64 5.04 -10.71
C THR A 102 -6.64 5.71 -9.33
N GLU A 103 -7.18 6.93 -9.25
CA GLU A 103 -7.31 7.66 -7.99
C GLU A 103 -8.13 6.90 -6.93
N THR A 104 -9.20 6.21 -7.37
CA THR A 104 -10.10 5.45 -6.49
C THR A 104 -9.45 4.19 -5.91
N MET A 105 -8.43 3.65 -6.57
CA MET A 105 -7.68 2.48 -6.11
C MET A 105 -6.70 2.83 -4.99
N LEU A 106 -6.16 4.06 -4.97
CA LEU A 106 -5.10 4.50 -4.06
C LEU A 106 -5.32 4.11 -2.58
N PRO A 107 -6.48 4.38 -1.94
CA PRO A 107 -6.70 4.01 -0.54
C PRO A 107 -6.76 2.50 -0.29
N GLN A 108 -7.06 1.71 -1.32
CA GLN A 108 -7.31 0.27 -1.22
C GLN A 108 -6.09 -0.59 -1.61
N ILE A 109 -5.05 0.01 -2.19
CA ILE A 109 -3.85 -0.72 -2.61
C ILE A 109 -3.17 -1.42 -1.42
N GLY A 110 -3.03 -2.73 -1.48
CA GLY A 110 -2.15 -3.48 -0.60
C GLY A 110 -0.70 -3.29 -1.04
N PHE A 111 0.24 -3.24 -0.11
CA PHE A 111 1.65 -3.20 -0.45
C PHE A 111 2.49 -4.05 0.50
N THR A 112 3.55 -4.65 -0.05
CA THR A 112 4.61 -5.29 0.72
C THR A 112 5.94 -5.03 0.03
N GLN A 113 6.99 -4.82 0.81
CA GLN A 113 8.33 -4.60 0.28
C GLN A 113 9.29 -5.66 0.82
N ASN A 114 10.20 -6.09 -0.05
CA ASN A 114 11.32 -6.96 0.27
C ASN A 114 12.53 -6.49 -0.54
N ALA A 115 13.56 -6.02 0.16
CA ALA A 115 14.81 -5.52 -0.42
C ALA A 115 14.56 -4.49 -1.55
N ASP A 116 14.91 -4.83 -2.78
CA ASP A 116 14.80 -3.97 -3.96
C ASP A 116 13.39 -3.98 -4.59
N THR A 117 12.47 -4.78 -4.07
CA THR A 117 11.19 -5.07 -4.72
C THR A 117 10.01 -4.68 -3.85
N LEU A 118 9.15 -3.81 -4.37
CA LEU A 118 7.86 -3.42 -3.80
C LEU A 118 6.75 -4.03 -4.65
N LEU A 119 5.87 -4.79 -4.01
CA LEU A 119 4.70 -5.38 -4.64
C LEU A 119 3.46 -4.60 -4.24
N LEU A 120 2.67 -4.18 -5.23
CA LEU A 120 1.42 -3.45 -5.07
C LEU A 120 0.26 -4.32 -5.58
N THR A 121 -0.81 -4.42 -4.80
CA THR A 121 -1.98 -5.27 -5.11
C THR A 121 -3.27 -4.48 -4.98
N HIS A 122 -4.24 -4.78 -5.85
CA HIS A 122 -5.60 -4.27 -5.78
C HIS A 122 -6.52 -5.30 -6.46
N PRO A 123 -7.78 -5.52 -6.01
CA PRO A 123 -8.67 -6.52 -6.62
C PRO A 123 -8.83 -6.38 -8.14
N ASP A 124 -9.00 -5.14 -8.62
CA ASP A 124 -9.23 -4.84 -10.05
C ASP A 124 -7.96 -4.59 -10.86
N MET A 125 -6.77 -4.78 -10.26
CA MET A 125 -5.50 -4.52 -10.92
C MET A 125 -4.61 -5.75 -10.81
N ARG A 126 -4.03 -6.17 -11.93
CA ARG A 126 -2.95 -7.16 -11.88
C ARG A 126 -1.85 -6.64 -10.94
N PRO A 127 -1.32 -7.44 -10.00
CA PRO A 127 -0.30 -6.97 -9.08
C PRO A 127 0.87 -6.34 -9.83
N GLN A 128 1.38 -5.22 -9.32
CA GLN A 128 2.47 -4.47 -9.91
C GLN A 128 3.73 -4.66 -9.08
N LYS A 129 4.83 -4.98 -9.75
CA LYS A 129 6.16 -5.08 -9.18
C LYS A 129 6.92 -3.80 -9.50
N VAL A 130 7.14 -3.00 -8.49
CA VAL A 130 8.07 -1.87 -8.53
C VAL A 130 9.44 -2.38 -8.11
N GLN A 131 10.44 -2.25 -8.97
CA GLN A 131 11.78 -2.75 -8.69
C GLN A 131 12.81 -1.63 -8.83
N ARG A 132 13.65 -1.50 -7.80
CA ARG A 132 14.83 -0.66 -7.79
C ARG A 132 15.99 -1.39 -8.46
N SER A 133 16.72 -0.70 -9.33
CA SER A 133 18.01 -1.14 -9.83
C SER A 133 19.11 -0.15 -9.44
N ASN A 134 20.36 -0.45 -9.75
CA ASN A 134 21.48 0.49 -9.55
C ASN A 134 21.36 1.76 -10.41
N THR A 135 20.58 1.70 -11.49
CA THR A 135 20.49 2.76 -12.50
C THR A 135 19.12 3.44 -12.55
N GLY A 136 18.13 2.96 -11.78
CA GLY A 136 16.81 3.56 -11.77
C GLY A 136 15.73 2.67 -11.17
N TRP A 137 14.52 2.86 -11.68
CA TRP A 137 13.30 2.24 -11.17
C TRP A 137 12.44 1.75 -12.32
N SER A 138 11.73 0.65 -12.10
CA SER A 138 10.80 0.09 -13.08
C SER A 138 9.51 -0.36 -12.43
N ILE A 139 8.40 -0.25 -13.16
CA ILE A 139 7.12 -0.86 -12.81
C ILE A 139 6.83 -1.93 -13.86
N THR A 140 6.59 -3.15 -13.41
CA THR A 140 6.24 -4.27 -14.28
C THR A 140 5.05 -5.04 -13.71
N PRO A 141 4.11 -5.52 -14.55
CA PRO A 141 3.05 -6.38 -14.07
C PRO A 141 3.64 -7.71 -13.57
N TRP A 142 3.19 -8.17 -12.41
CA TRP A 142 3.64 -9.43 -11.83
C TRP A 142 3.28 -10.61 -12.73
N VAL A 143 4.28 -11.43 -13.04
CA VAL A 143 4.11 -12.67 -13.82
C VAL A 143 4.01 -13.83 -12.85
N PHE A 144 2.84 -14.47 -12.79
CA PHE A 144 2.67 -15.70 -12.04
C PHE A 144 3.36 -16.85 -12.76
N THR A 145 4.15 -17.63 -12.04
CA THR A 145 4.78 -18.86 -12.56
C THR A 145 3.72 -19.86 -13.03
N GLN A 146 2.62 -19.94 -12.28
CA GLN A 146 1.45 -20.76 -12.59
C GLN A 146 0.19 -19.97 -12.24
N ASP A 147 -0.70 -19.77 -13.22
CA ASP A 147 -2.02 -19.25 -12.95
C ASP A 147 -2.87 -20.35 -12.28
N ALA A 148 -3.71 -19.96 -11.32
CA ALA A 148 -4.71 -20.87 -10.77
C ALA A 148 -5.80 -21.10 -11.83
N TYR A 149 -6.07 -22.38 -12.13
CA TYR A 149 -7.18 -22.77 -13.01
C TYR A 149 -8.16 -23.60 -12.20
N PHE A 150 -9.43 -23.23 -12.23
CA PHE A 150 -10.51 -24.01 -11.64
C PHE A 150 -11.63 -24.18 -12.66
N ARG A 151 -12.15 -25.40 -12.76
CA ARG A 151 -13.27 -25.70 -13.66
C ARG A 151 -14.58 -25.48 -12.90
N PHE A 152 -15.25 -24.37 -13.19
CA PHE A 152 -16.56 -24.05 -12.59
C PHE A 152 -17.73 -24.74 -13.31
N ALA A 153 -17.55 -25.14 -14.57
CA ALA A 153 -18.56 -25.86 -15.34
C ALA A 153 -18.63 -27.35 -14.97
N ALA A 154 -19.82 -27.95 -15.03
CA ALA A 154 -20.02 -29.39 -14.85
C ALA A 154 -19.10 -30.22 -15.75
N SER A 155 -18.70 -31.42 -15.30
CA SER A 155 -17.65 -32.24 -15.92
C SER A 155 -17.96 -32.76 -17.33
N ASP A 156 -19.24 -32.83 -17.67
CA ASP A 156 -19.80 -33.27 -18.96
C ASP A 156 -19.78 -32.18 -20.04
N ILE A 157 -19.69 -30.90 -19.65
CA ILE A 157 -19.61 -29.79 -20.61
C ILE A 157 -18.27 -29.83 -21.34
N THR A 158 -18.29 -29.82 -22.68
CA THR A 158 -17.08 -29.84 -23.50
C THR A 158 -16.80 -28.48 -24.11
N LEU A 159 -15.52 -28.15 -24.28
CA LEU A 159 -15.04 -26.95 -24.97
C LEU A 159 -14.29 -27.40 -26.23
N THR A 160 -14.75 -26.94 -27.40
CA THR A 160 -14.18 -27.28 -28.70
C THR A 160 -13.56 -26.04 -29.33
N PRO A 161 -12.22 -25.96 -29.46
CA PRO A 161 -11.56 -24.89 -30.19
C PRO A 161 -11.64 -25.10 -31.70
N SER A 162 -11.83 -24.02 -32.47
CA SER A 162 -11.87 -24.09 -33.95
C SER A 162 -10.50 -24.31 -34.61
N ALA A 163 -9.40 -24.02 -33.91
CA ALA A 163 -8.03 -24.21 -34.39
C ALA A 163 -7.03 -24.34 -33.23
N LEU A 164 -5.80 -24.77 -33.53
CA LEU A 164 -4.76 -25.02 -32.53
C LEU A 164 -3.91 -23.79 -32.17
N ASN A 165 -3.91 -22.76 -33.02
CA ASN A 165 -3.09 -21.56 -32.91
C ASN A 165 -3.86 -20.33 -33.47
N GLY A 166 -3.46 -19.12 -33.06
CA GLY A 166 -4.02 -17.86 -33.55
C GLY A 166 -5.25 -17.40 -32.77
N THR A 167 -6.08 -16.56 -33.41
CA THR A 167 -7.41 -16.19 -32.90
C THR A 167 -8.37 -17.33 -33.19
N VAL A 168 -8.96 -17.89 -32.13
CA VAL A 168 -9.76 -19.13 -32.18
C VAL A 168 -11.12 -18.90 -31.57
N THR A 169 -12.16 -19.47 -32.17
CA THR A 169 -13.50 -19.54 -31.57
C THR A 169 -13.58 -20.78 -30.69
N ILE A 170 -13.95 -20.61 -29.42
CA ILE A 170 -14.17 -21.72 -28.49
C ILE A 170 -15.67 -21.90 -28.33
N SER A 171 -16.19 -23.03 -28.80
CA SER A 171 -17.59 -23.40 -28.64
C SER A 171 -17.76 -24.31 -27.44
N ALA A 172 -18.73 -24.02 -26.58
CA ALA A 172 -19.10 -24.88 -25.46
C ALA A 172 -20.36 -25.70 -25.80
N SER A 173 -20.46 -26.92 -25.27
CA SER A 173 -21.65 -27.77 -25.46
C SER A 173 -22.89 -27.29 -24.67
N ALA A 174 -22.73 -26.30 -23.81
CA ALA A 174 -23.77 -25.67 -22.99
C ALA A 174 -23.40 -24.20 -22.72
N PRO A 175 -24.36 -23.32 -22.38
CA PRO A 175 -24.07 -21.90 -22.12
C PRO A 175 -23.22 -21.73 -20.86
N VAL A 176 -21.92 -21.50 -21.04
CA VAL A 176 -20.94 -21.27 -19.95
C VAL A 176 -20.21 -19.95 -20.08
N PHE A 177 -20.25 -19.28 -21.23
CA PHE A 177 -19.61 -17.98 -21.42
C PHE A 177 -20.60 -16.86 -21.11
N ALA A 178 -20.21 -15.96 -20.21
CA ALA A 178 -20.89 -14.71 -19.93
C ALA A 178 -20.00 -13.53 -20.35
N VAL A 179 -20.58 -12.35 -20.54
CA VAL A 179 -19.83 -11.13 -20.93
C VAL A 179 -18.71 -10.81 -19.92
N GLU A 180 -18.89 -11.17 -18.65
CA GLU A 180 -17.89 -11.03 -17.59
C GLU A 180 -16.62 -11.88 -17.81
N HIS A 181 -16.66 -12.88 -18.69
CA HIS A 181 -15.49 -13.70 -19.01
C HIS A 181 -14.53 -13.02 -19.98
N ILE A 182 -14.87 -11.85 -20.55
CA ILE A 182 -13.93 -11.08 -21.38
C ILE A 182 -12.73 -10.65 -20.53
N GLY A 183 -11.52 -10.96 -21.00
CA GLY A 183 -10.26 -10.72 -20.27
C GLY A 183 -9.84 -11.86 -19.34
N VAL A 184 -10.68 -12.87 -19.13
CA VAL A 184 -10.34 -14.07 -18.36
C VAL A 184 -9.45 -15.01 -19.19
N ARG A 185 -8.49 -15.66 -18.53
CA ARG A 185 -7.66 -16.71 -19.12
C ARG A 185 -8.24 -18.08 -18.86
N LEU A 186 -8.40 -18.87 -19.92
CA LEU A 186 -8.84 -20.26 -19.86
C LEU A 186 -7.69 -21.19 -20.21
N ARG A 187 -7.77 -22.43 -19.72
CA ARG A 187 -6.87 -23.50 -20.11
C ARG A 187 -7.67 -24.61 -20.78
N ILE A 188 -7.33 -24.91 -22.04
CA ILE A 188 -7.99 -25.96 -22.85
C ILE A 188 -6.89 -26.81 -23.47
N GLY A 189 -6.96 -28.13 -23.30
CA GLY A 189 -5.98 -29.06 -23.87
C GLY A 189 -4.52 -28.75 -23.46
N GLY A 190 -4.31 -28.24 -22.25
CA GLY A 190 -3.00 -27.85 -21.74
C GLY A 190 -2.50 -26.47 -22.20
N LYS A 191 -3.11 -25.85 -23.23
CA LYS A 191 -2.76 -24.51 -23.74
C LYS A 191 -3.59 -23.41 -23.06
N ARG A 192 -3.05 -22.19 -23.06
CA ARG A 192 -3.66 -20.98 -22.49
C ARG A 192 -4.35 -20.17 -23.58
N VAL A 193 -5.54 -19.64 -23.29
CA VAL A 193 -6.30 -18.77 -24.19
C VAL A 193 -6.84 -17.57 -23.41
N LEU A 194 -6.77 -16.37 -23.98
CA LEU A 194 -7.42 -15.17 -23.44
C LEU A 194 -8.76 -14.98 -24.16
N VAL A 195 -9.85 -14.81 -23.41
CA VAL A 195 -11.15 -14.48 -23.99
C VAL A 195 -11.16 -13.01 -24.41
N SER A 196 -11.20 -12.74 -25.72
CA SER A 196 -11.25 -11.38 -26.26
C SER A 196 -12.67 -10.86 -26.49
N ALA A 197 -13.63 -11.77 -26.74
CA ALA A 197 -15.05 -11.47 -26.94
C ALA A 197 -15.89 -12.70 -26.58
N VAL A 198 -17.16 -12.49 -26.25
CA VAL A 198 -18.16 -13.53 -26.04
C VAL A 198 -19.35 -13.20 -26.93
N ASN A 199 -19.79 -14.18 -27.74
CA ASN A 199 -20.95 -14.08 -28.64
C ASN A 199 -22.15 -14.81 -28.04
#